data_AF-A0A2V8ZHW4-F1
#
_entry.id   AF-A0A2V8ZHW4-F1
#
_cell.length_a   1.000
_cell.length_b   1.000
_cell.length_c   1.000
_cell.angle_alpha   90.00
_cell.angle_beta   90.00
_cell.angle_gamma   90.00
#
_symmetry.space_group_name_H-M   'P 1'
#
loop_
_entity.id
_entity.type
_entity.pdbx_description
1 polymer ?
#
loop_
_entity_poly.entity_id
_entity_poly.type
_entity_poly.pdbx_seq_one_letter_code
_entity_poly.pdbx_strand_id
1 'polypeptide(L)' 'MHAFRHGRVSKMQDEGVSEKIIQLEIGHSSLRMTRRYPHFSPEKRRATAEGLAI' A
#
# COMPACT_ATOMS: atom_id res chain seq x y z
N MET A 1 19.12 -0.28 -2.67
CA MET A 1 18.13 -0.45 -1.58
C MET A 1 16.67 -0.18 -1.99
N HIS A 2 16.31 -0.12 -3.28
CA HIS A 2 14.91 0.12 -3.70
C HIS A 2 14.00 -1.10 -3.47
N ALA A 3 14.48 -2.32 -3.77
CA ALA A 3 13.72 -3.56 -3.61
C ALA A 3 13.27 -3.82 -2.16
N PHE A 4 14.09 -3.49 -1.16
CA PHE A 4 13.72 -3.61 0.26
C PHE A 4 12.59 -2.65 0.66
N ARG A 5 12.67 -1.40 0.20
CA ARG A 5 11.56 -0.44 0.38
C ARG A 5 10.30 -0.93 -0.30
N HIS A 6 10.44 -1.55 -1.48
CA HIS A 6 9.32 -2.10 -2.22
C HIS A 6 8.62 -3.23 -1.46
N GLY A 7 9.36 -4.25 -1.00
CA GLY A 7 8.79 -5.35 -0.23
C GLY A 7 8.17 -4.90 1.09
N ARG A 8 8.80 -3.93 1.78
CA ARG A 8 8.27 -3.38 3.03
C ARG A 8 6.94 -2.65 2.83
N VAL A 9 6.84 -1.82 1.79
CA VAL A 9 5.60 -1.13 1.44
C VAL A 9 4.50 -2.12 1.06
N SER A 10 4.81 -3.12 0.24
CA SER A 10 3.84 -4.15 -0.12
C SER A 10 3.31 -4.91 1.10
N LYS A 11 4.18 -5.25 2.06
CA LYS A 11 3.77 -5.92 3.31
C LYS A 11 2.89 -5.03 4.19
N MET A 12 3.24 -3.76 4.39
CA MET A 12 2.44 -2.81 5.17
C MET A 12 1.06 -2.59 4.53
N GLN A 13 0.99 -2.52 3.20
CA GLN A 13 -0.28 -2.42 2.48
C GLN A 13 -1.11 -3.69 2.60
N ASP A 14 -0.47 -4.88 2.54
CA ASP A 14 -1.13 -6.18 2.74
C ASP A 14 -1.72 -6.34 4.14
N GLU A 15 -1.10 -5.72 5.15
CA GLU A 15 -1.60 -5.67 6.53
C GLU A 15 -2.69 -4.61 6.73
N GLY A 16 -3.13 -3.93 5.67
CA GLY A 16 -4.21 -2.94 5.71
C GLY A 16 -3.79 -1.58 6.29
N VAL A 17 -2.48 -1.30 6.38
CA VAL A 17 -1.99 -0.02 6.87
C VAL A 17 -2.39 1.09 5.89
N SER A 18 -2.94 2.19 6.42
CA SER A 18 -3.35 3.35 5.63
C SER A 18 -2.21 3.87 4.73
N GLU A 19 -2.52 4.15 3.46
CA GLU A 19 -1.56 4.67 2.47
C GLU A 19 -0.83 5.94 2.98
N LYS A 20 -1.51 6.75 3.80
CA LYS A 20 -0.96 7.98 4.38
C LYS A 20 0.08 7.70 5.45
N ILE A 21 -0.09 6.66 6.26
CA ILE A 21 0.90 6.22 7.25
C ILE A 21 2.13 5.68 6.52
N ILE A 22 1.91 4.83 5.51
CA ILE A 22 3.00 4.27 4.69
C ILE A 22 3.78 5.38 3.97
N GLN A 23 3.09 6.42 3.48
CA GLN A 23 3.74 7.57 2.88
C GLN A 23 4.70 8.28 3.85
N LEU A 24 4.26 8.50 5.09
CA LEU A 24 5.06 9.15 6.14
C LEU A 24 6.29 8.29 6.52
N GLU A 25 6.09 6.99 6.73
CA GLU A 25 7.14 6.03 7.10
C GLU A 25 8.21 5.83 6.02
N ILE A 26 7.85 6.02 4.75
CA ILE A 26 8.78 5.87 3.62
C ILE A 26 9.40 7.20 3.21
N GLY A 27 8.74 8.32 3.55
CA GLY A 27 9.15 9.67 3.16
C GLY A 27 8.83 10.00 1.70
N HIS A 28 7.74 9.47 1.15
CA HIS A 28 7.31 9.82 -0.20
C HIS A 28 6.70 11.23 -0.24
N SER A 29 7.13 12.03 -1.21
CA SER A 29 6.60 13.38 -1.45
C SER A 29 5.13 13.39 -1.91
N SER A 30 4.60 12.26 -2.39
CA SER A 30 3.19 12.14 -2.77
C SER A 30 2.67 10.70 -2.66
N LEU A 31 1.37 10.56 -2.40
CA LEU A 31 0.65 9.27 -2.43
C LEU A 31 0.77 8.56 -3.79
N ARG A 32 0.96 9.31 -4.88
CA ARG A 32 1.17 8.76 -6.22
C ARG A 32 2.42 7.89 -6.30
N MET A 33 3.47 8.19 -5.53
CA MET A 33 4.66 7.33 -5.45
C MET A 33 4.38 6.07 -4.64
N THR A 34 3.66 6.17 -3.51
CA THR A 34 3.24 5.03 -2.69
C THR A 34 2.33 4.06 -3.46
N ARG A 35 1.47 4.58 -4.35
CA ARG A 35 0.57 3.79 -5.20
C ARG A 35 1.23 3.00 -6.32
N ARG A 36 2.51 3.25 -6.62
CA ARG A 36 3.27 2.46 -7.61
C ARG A 36 3.84 1.15 -7.05
N TYR A 37 3.80 0.97 -5.73
CA TYR A 37 4.39 -0.19 -5.06
C TYR A 37 3.48 -1.42 -4.94
N PRO A 38 2.15 -1.31 -4.78
CA PRO A 38 1.33 -2.51 -4.74
C PRO A 38 0.89 -2.93 -6.13
N HIS A 39 1.37 -4.10 -6.55
CA HIS A 39 0.62 -4.96 -7.46
C HIS A 39 -0.56 -5.55 -6.67
N PHE A 40 -1.57 -4.73 -6.34
CA PHE A 40 -2.82 -5.29 -5.84
C PHE A 40 -3.31 -6.28 -6.89
N SER A 41 -3.32 -7.58 -6.57
CA SER A 41 -4.10 -8.51 -7.36
C SER A 41 -5.55 -8.00 -7.36
N PRO A 42 -6.29 -8.13 -8.47
CA PRO A 42 -7.68 -7.70 -8.54
C PRO A 42 -8.53 -8.21 -7.37
N GLU A 43 -8.21 -9.38 -6.84
CA GLU A 43 -8.89 -10.03 -5.71
C GLU A 43 -8.75 -9.22 -4.41
N LYS A 44 -7.57 -8.67 -4.12
CA LYS A 44 -7.35 -7.88 -2.90
C LYS A 44 -8.09 -6.54 -2.93
N ARG A 45 -8.17 -5.88 -4.09
CA ARG A 45 -8.97 -4.63 -4.23
C ARG A 45 -10.43 -4.89 -3.90
N ARG A 46 -10.95 -6.02 -4.36
CA ARG A 46 -12.32 -6.44 -4.12
C ARG A 46 -12.56 -6.72 -2.64
N ALA A 47 -11.69 -7.48 -1.99
CA ALA A 47 -11.81 -7.78 -0.55
C ALA A 47 -11.76 -6.52 0.33
N THR A 48 -10.87 -5.57 0.04
CA THR A 48 -10.81 -4.29 0.76
C THR A 48 -12.06 -3.44 0.54
N ALA A 49 -12.57 -3.38 -0.69
CA ALA A 49 -13.81 -2.65 -1.00
C ALA A 49 -15.03 -3.27 -0.29
N GLU A 50 -15.09 -4.60 -0.25
CA GLU A 50 -16.16 -5.34 0.45
C GLU A 50 -16.08 -5.12 1.98
N GLY A 51 -14.89 -5.07 2.57
CA GLY A 51 -14.71 -4.82 4.01
C GLY A 51 -14.98 -3.38 4.46
N LEU A 52 -14.93 -2.41 3.55
CA LEU A 52 -15.24 -0.99 3.82
C LEU A 52 -16.70 -0.62 3.52
N ALA A 53 -17.48 -1.51 2.93
CA ALA A 53 -18.88 -1.29 2.56
C ALA A 53 -19.88 -1.50 3.72
N ILE A 54 -19.41 -1.40 4.97
CA ILE A 54 -20.21 -1.48 6.20
C ILE A 54 -20.80 -0.10 6.52
#